data_AF-A0A7C7C1L1-F1
#
_entry.id   AF-A0A7C7C1L1-F1
#
_cell.length_a   1.000
_cell.length_b   1.000
_cell.length_c   1.000
_cell.angle_alpha   90.00
_cell.angle_beta   90.00
_cell.angle_gamma   90.00
#
_symmetry.space_group_name_H-M   'P 1'
#
loop_
_entity.id
_entity.type
_entity.pdbx_description
1 polymer ?
#
loop_
_entity_poly.entity_id
_entity_poly.type
_entity_poly.pdbx_seq_one_letter_code
_entity_poly.pdbx_strand_id
1 'polypeptide(L)'
;MKKINVIISNDNKYAVTDWNAREWYLSLNDGDTATVATGTMLNELRVGVRSEEIEQFSFEFKGQTINCGESGQLSDWPIGLFDHLMIQMYSLMKGIPYGEAKKQAHDKKRG
;
A
#
# COMPACT_ATOMS: atom_id res chain seq x y z
N MET A 1 16.19 -12.30 7.41
CA MET A 1 15.14 -11.64 6.59
C MET A 1 14.20 -12.70 6.07
N LYS A 2 12.89 -12.48 6.17
CA LYS A 2 11.88 -13.36 5.58
C LYS A 2 11.62 -12.95 4.13
N LYS A 3 11.41 -13.91 3.24
CA LYS A 3 10.89 -13.67 1.90
C LYS A 3 9.37 -13.75 1.91
N ILE A 4 8.70 -12.66 1.53
CA ILE A 4 7.23 -12.58 1.48
C ILE A 4 6.80 -12.31 0.03
N ASN A 5 5.87 -13.12 -0.48
CA ASN A 5 5.23 -12.87 -1.78
C ASN A 5 4.07 -11.89 -1.59
N VAL A 6 4.00 -10.82 -2.37
CA VAL A 6 3.01 -9.74 -2.17
C VAL A 6 2.01 -9.70 -3.31
N ILE A 7 0.72 -9.75 -2.99
CA ILE A 7 -0.38 -9.63 -3.94
C ILE A 7 -1.30 -8.50 -3.50
N ILE A 8 -1.57 -7.54 -4.37
CA ILE A 8 -2.57 -6.49 -4.10
C ILE A 8 -3.97 -7.03 -4.44
N SER A 9 -4.89 -6.91 -3.50
CA SER A 9 -6.27 -7.38 -3.63
C SER A 9 -7.27 -6.26 -3.40
N ASN A 10 -8.39 -6.31 -4.11
CA ASN A 10 -9.57 -5.48 -3.87
C ASN A 10 -10.67 -6.22 -3.10
N ASP A 11 -10.43 -7.46 -2.69
CA ASP A 11 -11.37 -8.28 -1.94
C ASP A 11 -11.28 -7.95 -0.44
N ASN A 12 -12.41 -7.52 0.13
CA ASN A 12 -12.50 -7.06 1.51
C ASN A 12 -12.24 -8.16 2.54
N LYS A 13 -12.33 -9.45 2.18
CA LYS A 13 -12.03 -10.54 3.11
C LYS A 13 -10.56 -10.56 3.55
N TYR A 14 -9.68 -9.93 2.78
CA TYR A 14 -8.27 -9.76 3.13
C TYR A 14 -7.98 -8.41 3.80
N ALA A 15 -8.99 -7.55 3.97
CA ALA A 15 -8.78 -6.24 4.58
C ALA A 15 -8.53 -6.40 6.08
N VAL A 16 -7.35 -5.99 6.52
CA VAL A 16 -6.99 -5.89 7.94
C VAL A 16 -7.20 -4.45 8.39
N THR A 17 -7.91 -4.28 9.50
CA THR A 17 -8.11 -2.98 10.14
C THR A 17 -6.78 -2.40 10.58
N ASP A 18 -6.65 -1.06 10.59
CA ASP A 18 -5.42 -0.39 11.04
C ASP A 18 -4.95 -0.85 12.42
N TRP A 19 -5.90 -1.10 13.34
CA TRP A 19 -5.61 -1.60 14.70
C TRP A 19 -4.88 -2.96 14.71
N ASN A 20 -5.19 -3.83 13.75
CA ASN A 20 -4.68 -5.22 13.68
C ASN A 20 -3.56 -5.39 12.65
N ALA A 21 -3.21 -4.35 11.88
CA ALA A 21 -2.25 -4.45 10.78
C ALA A 21 -0.87 -4.94 11.25
N ARG A 22 -0.41 -4.48 12.41
CA ARG A 22 0.87 -4.92 12.98
C ARG A 22 0.83 -6.40 13.40
N GLU A 23 -0.25 -6.84 14.04
CA GLU A 23 -0.40 -8.24 14.46
C GLU A 23 -0.48 -9.18 13.26
N TRP A 24 -1.20 -8.77 12.21
CA TRP A 24 -1.22 -9.46 10.93
C TRP A 24 0.20 -9.58 10.34
N TYR A 25 0.96 -8.49 10.29
CA TYR A 25 2.34 -8.52 9.80
C TYR A 25 3.23 -9.49 10.61
N LEU A 26 3.13 -9.45 11.93
CA LEU A 26 3.91 -10.34 12.81
C LEU A 26 3.54 -11.82 12.65
N SER A 27 2.32 -12.11 12.19
CA SER A 27 1.87 -13.48 11.92
C SER A 27 2.47 -14.11 10.65
N LEU A 28 3.06 -13.30 9.76
CA LEU A 28 3.65 -13.78 8.50
C LEU A 28 4.95 -14.56 8.74
N ASN A 29 5.09 -15.70 8.05
CA ASN A 29 6.25 -16.56 8.06
C ASN A 29 7.05 -16.45 6.75
N ASP A 30 8.26 -16.99 6.76
CA ASP A 30 9.10 -17.06 5.56
C ASP A 30 8.43 -17.91 4.47
N GLY A 31 8.38 -17.38 3.24
CA GLY A 31 7.71 -17.98 2.09
C GLY A 31 6.21 -17.68 1.96
N ASP A 32 5.59 -17.01 2.94
CA ASP A 32 4.16 -16.70 2.92
C ASP A 32 3.77 -15.77 1.77
N THR A 33 2.48 -15.84 1.41
CA THR A 33 1.85 -14.87 0.50
C THR A 33 1.02 -13.88 1.29
N ALA A 34 1.49 -12.64 1.36
CA ALA A 34 0.74 -11.52 1.89
C ALA A 34 -0.27 -11.01 0.84
N THR A 35 -1.55 -11.31 1.04
CA THR A 35 -2.63 -10.70 0.25
C THR A 35 -3.04 -9.37 0.88
N VAL A 36 -2.69 -8.27 0.23
CA VAL A 36 -2.74 -6.91 0.76
C VAL A 36 -3.96 -6.17 0.22
N ALA A 37 -4.90 -5.80 1.08
CA ALA A 37 -6.12 -5.10 0.70
C ALA A 37 -6.25 -3.68 1.29
N THR A 38 -5.31 -3.24 2.15
CA THR A 38 -5.30 -1.88 2.70
C THR A 38 -3.92 -1.24 2.58
N GLY A 39 -3.88 0.11 2.58
CA GLY A 39 -2.63 0.85 2.56
C GLY A 39 -1.77 0.62 3.80
N THR A 40 -2.40 0.38 4.95
CA THR A 40 -1.71 0.11 6.22
C THR A 40 -0.99 -1.24 6.18
N MET A 41 -1.63 -2.28 5.62
CA MET A 41 -0.97 -3.57 5.38
C MET A 41 0.27 -3.43 4.49
N LEU A 42 0.17 -2.66 3.39
CA LEU A 42 1.32 -2.40 2.51
C LEU A 42 2.43 -1.66 3.27
N ASN A 43 2.07 -0.69 4.12
CA ASN A 43 3.04 0.09 4.90
C ASN A 43 3.78 -0.77 5.93
N GLU A 44 3.13 -1.73 6.60
CA GLU A 44 3.81 -2.66 7.51
C GLU A 44 4.89 -3.47 6.78
N LEU A 45 4.58 -4.00 5.59
CA LEU A 45 5.57 -4.70 4.77
C LEU A 45 6.75 -3.79 4.39
N ARG A 46 6.47 -2.56 3.96
CA ARG A 46 7.51 -1.57 3.60
C ARG A 46 8.39 -1.20 4.78
N VAL A 47 7.81 -1.05 5.97
CA VAL A 47 8.54 -0.85 7.23
C VAL A 47 9.40 -2.07 7.53
N GLY A 48 8.87 -3.28 7.33
CA GLY A 48 9.62 -4.53 7.47
C GLY A 48 10.85 -4.60 6.56
N VAL A 49 10.76 -4.12 5.31
CA VAL A 49 11.92 -4.03 4.40
C VAL A 49 12.95 -3.05 4.96
N ARG A 50 12.52 -1.83 5.33
CA ARG A 50 13.41 -0.80 5.89
C ARG A 50 14.13 -1.26 7.15
N SER A 51 13.46 -2.05 7.99
CA SER A 51 14.00 -2.59 9.24
C SER A 51 14.78 -3.91 9.05
N GLU A 52 15.02 -4.34 7.81
CA GLU A 52 15.73 -5.59 7.49
C GLU A 52 15.06 -6.85 8.09
N GLU A 53 13.75 -6.80 8.34
CA GLU A 53 12.97 -7.93 8.83
C GLU A 53 12.52 -8.83 7.67
N ILE A 54 12.18 -8.22 6.52
CA ILE A 54 11.80 -8.92 5.28
C ILE A 54 12.66 -8.48 4.10
N GLU A 55 12.78 -9.34 3.09
CA GLU A 55 13.44 -9.03 1.82
C GLU A 55 12.66 -7.99 0.99
N GLN A 56 13.38 -7.30 0.10
CA GLN A 56 12.76 -6.51 -0.96
C GLN A 56 11.77 -7.36 -1.75
N PHE A 57 10.66 -6.76 -2.18
CA PHE A 57 9.60 -7.46 -2.90
C PHE A 57 9.09 -6.62 -4.06
N SER A 58 8.37 -7.27 -4.96
CA SER A 58 7.61 -6.62 -6.02
C SER A 58 6.19 -7.16 -6.07
N PHE A 59 5.28 -6.37 -6.64
CA PHE A 59 3.90 -6.77 -6.87
C PHE A 59 3.36 -6.13 -8.15
N GLU A 60 2.35 -6.77 -8.73
CA GLU A 60 1.62 -6.25 -9.87
C GLU A 60 0.43 -5.38 -9.43
N PHE A 61 0.28 -4.22 -10.05
CA PHE A 61 -0.90 -3.39 -9.90
C PHE A 61 -1.31 -2.79 -11.25
N LYS A 62 -2.49 -3.17 -11.76
CA LYS A 62 -3.03 -2.70 -13.04
C LYS A 62 -2.05 -2.87 -14.23
N GLY A 63 -1.32 -3.99 -14.25
CA GLY A 63 -0.35 -4.32 -15.30
C GLY A 63 0.99 -3.58 -15.18
N GLN A 64 1.27 -2.97 -14.03
CA GLN A 64 2.56 -2.36 -13.70
C GLN A 64 3.21 -3.11 -12.54
N THR A 65 4.47 -3.50 -12.73
CA THR A 65 5.31 -4.04 -11.66
C THR A 65 5.82 -2.90 -10.79
N ILE A 66 5.50 -2.94 -9.49
CA ILE A 66 5.98 -1.99 -8.49
C ILE A 66 6.99 -2.71 -7.59
N ASN A 67 8.16 -2.12 -7.42
CA ASN A 67 9.24 -2.67 -6.59
C ASN A 67 9.34 -1.91 -5.27
N CYS A 68 9.49 -2.61 -4.15
CA CYS A 68 9.85 -2.04 -2.86
C CYS A 68 11.36 -2.18 -2.63
N GLY A 69 12.07 -1.06 -2.69
CA GLY A 69 13.53 -1.01 -2.48
C GLY A 69 13.94 -1.08 -1.01
N GLU A 70 15.25 -1.12 -0.77
CA GLU A 70 15.87 -1.32 0.55
C GLU A 70 15.41 -0.37 1.66
N SER A 71 15.03 0.88 1.34
CA SER A 71 14.56 1.84 2.35
C SER A 71 13.04 1.79 2.58
N GLY A 72 12.35 0.80 1.98
CA GLY A 72 10.88 0.69 2.01
C GLY A 72 10.17 1.64 1.04
N GLN A 73 10.91 2.26 0.12
CA GLN A 73 10.38 3.11 -0.94
C GLN A 73 9.83 2.27 -2.09
N LEU A 74 8.67 2.65 -2.62
CA LEU A 74 8.15 2.05 -3.85
C LEU A 74 8.76 2.73 -5.07
N SER A 75 9.03 1.98 -6.13
CA SER A 75 9.55 2.50 -7.39
C SER A 75 8.59 3.48 -8.08
N ASP A 76 7.29 3.31 -7.85
CA ASP A 76 6.24 4.23 -8.27
C ASP A 76 5.01 4.13 -7.34
N TRP A 77 4.14 5.12 -7.38
CA TRP A 77 2.87 5.20 -6.64
C TRP A 77 1.69 5.31 -7.60
N PRO A 78 1.29 4.20 -8.25
CA PRO A 78 0.29 4.22 -9.31
C PRO A 78 -1.07 4.76 -8.83
N ILE A 79 -1.80 5.37 -9.76
CA ILE A 79 -3.12 5.96 -9.49
C ILE A 79 -4.11 4.88 -9.05
N GLY A 80 -4.77 5.10 -7.92
CA GLY A 80 -5.72 4.16 -7.31
C GLY A 80 -5.12 3.14 -6.36
N LEU A 81 -3.79 3.09 -6.18
CA LEU A 81 -3.17 2.23 -5.16
C LEU A 81 -3.35 2.88 -3.78
N PHE A 82 -4.33 2.39 -3.02
CA PHE A 82 -4.63 2.82 -1.65
C PHE A 82 -4.72 4.34 -1.45
N ASP A 83 -5.20 5.08 -2.46
CA ASP A 83 -5.24 6.55 -2.46
C ASP A 83 -6.50 7.15 -1.84
N HIS A 84 -7.44 6.31 -1.39
CA HIS A 84 -8.75 6.74 -0.93
C HIS A 84 -8.68 7.69 0.29
N LEU A 85 -7.85 7.37 1.28
CA LEU A 85 -7.67 8.21 2.47
C LEU A 85 -7.14 9.59 2.09
N MET A 86 -6.14 9.64 1.21
CA MET A 86 -5.58 10.91 0.73
C MET A 86 -6.65 11.74 0.01
N ILE A 87 -7.49 11.13 -0.83
CA ILE A 87 -8.59 11.84 -1.50
C ILE A 87 -9.61 12.37 -0.49
N GLN A 88 -10.00 11.58 0.51
CA GLN A 88 -10.89 12.01 1.58
C GLN A 88 -10.30 13.21 2.33
N MET A 89 -9.02 13.15 2.70
CA MET A 89 -8.34 14.26 3.37
C MET A 89 -8.32 15.52 2.50
N TYR A 90 -8.06 15.40 1.20
CA TYR A 90 -8.13 16.55 0.27
C TYR A 90 -9.52 17.17 0.24
N SER A 91 -10.58 16.34 0.18
CA SER A 91 -11.97 16.80 0.19
C SER A 91 -12.28 17.56 1.47
N LEU A 92 -11.92 17.01 2.64
CA LEU A 92 -12.16 17.61 3.95
C LEU A 92 -11.37 18.92 4.15
N MET A 93 -10.06 18.90 3.89
CA MET A 93 -9.18 20.04 4.15
C MET A 93 -9.46 21.24 3.23
N LYS A 94 -9.94 20.99 2.01
CA LYS A 94 -10.25 22.05 1.05
C LYS A 94 -11.73 22.42 1.00
N GLY A 95 -12.59 21.66 1.67
CA GLY A 95 -14.04 21.85 1.60
C GLY A 95 -14.62 21.63 0.19
N ILE A 96 -14.03 20.73 -0.60
CA ILE A 96 -14.44 20.47 -2.00
C ILE A 96 -15.09 19.08 -2.14
N PRO A 97 -15.98 18.86 -3.13
CA PRO A 97 -16.58 17.55 -3.38
C PRO A 97 -15.54 16.46 -3.66
N TYR A 98 -15.85 15.22 -3.28
CA TYR A 98 -14.95 14.06 -3.44
C TYR A 98 -14.45 13.87 -4.89
N GLY A 99 -15.32 14.05 -5.89
CA GLY A 99 -14.95 13.93 -7.30
C GLY A 99 -13.90 14.96 -7.73
N GLU A 100 -14.00 16.19 -7.21
CA GLU A 100 -13.02 17.24 -7.46
C GLU A 100 -11.70 16.96 -6.73
N ALA A 101 -11.77 16.54 -5.46
CA ALA A 101 -10.59 16.13 -4.69
C ALA A 101 -9.82 15.01 -5.38
N LYS A 102 -10.53 13.99 -5.91
CA LYS A 102 -9.93 12.89 -6.66
C LYS A 102 -9.19 13.37 -7.90
N LYS A 103 -9.82 14.26 -8.68
CA LYS A 103 -9.20 14.83 -9.88
C LYS A 103 -7.92 15.58 -9.52
N GLN A 104 -7.97 16.48 -8.55
CA GLN A 104 -6.80 17.26 -8.13
C GLN A 104 -5.67 16.38 -7.57
N ALA A 105 -6.02 15.33 -6.81
CA ALA A 105 -5.06 14.38 -6.26
C ALA A 105 -4.32 13.59 -7.36
N HIS A 106 -5.03 13.24 -8.44
CA HIS A 106 -4.46 12.51 -9.57
C HIS A 106 -3.68 13.42 -10.52
N ASP A 107 -4.12 14.66 -10.70
CA ASP A 107 -3.41 15.65 -11.52
C ASP A 107 -2.04 16.02 -10.92
N LYS A 108 -1.94 16.13 -9.59
CA LYS A 108 -0.65 16.33 -8.89
C LYS A 108 0.36 15.19 -9.05
N LYS A 109 -0.09 13.97 -9.37
CA LYS A 109 0.80 12.82 -9.61
C LYS A 109 1.32 12.77 -11.05
N ARG A 110 0.77 13.59 -11.95
CA ARG A 110 1.09 13.58 -13.38
C ARG A 110 1.99 14.75 -13.83
N GLY A 111 2.23 15.72 -12.96
CA GLY A 111 3.13 16.86 -13.20
C GLY A 111 4.31 16.80 -12.25
#